data_AF-A0A8R7QPR9-F1
#
_entry.id   AF-A0A8R7QPR9-F1
#
_cell.length_a   1.000
_cell.length_b   1.000
_cell.length_c   1.000
_cell.angle_alpha   90.00
_cell.angle_beta   90.00
_cell.angle_gamma   90.00
#
_symmetry.space_group_name_H-M   'P 1'
#
loop_
_entity.id
_entity.type
_entity.pdbx_description
1 polymer ?
#
loop_
_entity_poly.entity_id
_entity_poly.type
_entity_poly.pdbx_seq_one_letter_code
_entity_poly.pdbx_strand_id
1 'polypeptide(L)'
;MRYPELKSSSQVAVISPYRGQVKLLKDHFRSTFGDQSKEVIDVNSVDGFQGREKELVIFSCVRCNKEQNIGFVSDFRRMNVAITRARSAVLVIGSVSTLKKDKHWTNLVESAKERNRYFKVPKTFTAFFTEDSFKSMKVERPVLDAKISQAVEAINEVVARPEVMDADDAGDHQADGDDYDAMEADDGGGGDD
;
A
#
# COMPACT_ATOMS: atom_id res chain seq x y z
N MET A 1 5.01 -18.59 22.27
CA MET A 1 4.33 -17.30 22.00
C MET A 1 3.42 -17.52 20.80
N ARG A 2 2.10 -17.60 21.00
CA ARG A 2 1.14 -17.81 19.89
C ARG A 2 0.72 -16.42 19.40
N TYR A 3 1.11 -16.06 18.18
CA TYR A 3 0.64 -14.82 17.58
C TYR A 3 -0.88 -14.90 17.39
N PRO A 4 -1.63 -13.81 17.68
CA PRO A 4 -3.06 -13.80 17.42
C PRO A 4 -3.29 -13.92 15.90
N GLU A 5 -4.04 -14.95 15.50
CA GLU A 5 -4.59 -14.98 14.14
C GLU A 5 -5.51 -13.77 13.98
N LEU A 6 -5.11 -12.84 13.12
CA LEU A 6 -5.97 -11.74 12.70
C LEU A 6 -7.18 -12.38 12.00
N LYS A 7 -8.35 -12.35 12.66
CA LYS A 7 -9.64 -12.79 12.11
C LYS A 7 -9.70 -12.40 10.64
N SER A 8 -9.83 -13.41 9.78
CA SER A 8 -10.00 -13.35 8.33
C SER A 8 -10.70 -12.06 7.90
N SER A 9 -9.90 -11.03 7.66
CA SER A 9 -10.39 -9.80 7.05
C SER A 9 -10.45 -10.09 5.56
N SER A 10 -11.51 -9.65 4.88
CA SER A 10 -11.68 -9.83 3.43
C SER A 10 -10.35 -9.65 2.69
N GLN A 11 -9.99 -10.54 1.76
CA GLN A 11 -8.74 -10.39 1.01
C GLN A 11 -8.81 -9.25 -0.02
N VAL A 12 -10.01 -8.73 -0.27
CA VAL A 12 -10.30 -7.71 -1.27
C VAL A 12 -10.74 -6.42 -0.59
N ALA A 13 -10.23 -5.29 -1.06
CA ALA A 13 -10.75 -3.97 -0.71
C ALA A 13 -11.19 -3.16 -1.92
N VAL A 14 -12.15 -2.26 -1.71
CA VAL A 14 -12.47 -1.17 -2.62
C VAL A 14 -12.15 0.15 -1.94
N ILE A 15 -11.27 0.94 -2.54
CA ILE A 15 -10.84 2.24 -2.03
C ILE A 15 -11.35 3.32 -2.98
N SER A 16 -11.89 4.41 -2.43
CA SER A 16 -12.27 5.59 -3.23
C SER A 16 -11.98 6.89 -2.48
N PRO A 17 -11.53 7.97 -3.14
CA PRO A 17 -11.29 9.24 -2.46
C PRO A 17 -12.60 9.97 -2.08
N TYR A 18 -13.76 9.49 -2.54
CA TYR A 18 -15.06 10.13 -2.33
C TYR A 18 -15.90 9.36 -1.31
N ARG A 19 -16.23 9.98 -0.17
CA ARG A 19 -17.07 9.37 0.88
C ARG A 19 -18.45 8.96 0.36
N GLY A 20 -19.03 9.73 -0.57
CA GLY A 20 -20.30 9.38 -1.23
C GLY A 20 -20.21 8.06 -2.00
N GLN A 21 -19.11 7.84 -2.74
CA GLN A 21 -18.86 6.59 -3.44
C GLN A 21 -18.66 5.41 -2.47
N VAL A 22 -17.92 5.64 -1.38
CA VAL A 22 -17.73 4.62 -0.32
C VAL A 22 -19.06 4.18 0.27
N LYS A 23 -19.94 5.14 0.58
CA LYS A 23 -21.29 4.84 1.10
C LYS A 23 -22.10 4.04 0.08
N LEU A 24 -22.17 4.52 -1.16
CA LEU A 24 -22.92 3.85 -2.24
C LEU A 24 -22.44 2.41 -2.44
N LEU A 25 -21.12 2.19 -2.50
CA LEU A 25 -20.56 0.85 -2.66
C LEU A 25 -20.90 -0.04 -1.46
N LYS A 26 -20.79 0.45 -0.22
CA LYS A 26 -21.20 -0.31 0.98
C LYS A 26 -22.68 -0.73 0.91
N ASP A 27 -23.55 0.19 0.52
CA ASP A 27 -24.99 -0.07 0.41
C ASP A 27 -25.27 -1.14 -0.67
N HIS A 28 -24.61 -1.04 -1.84
CA HIS A 28 -24.70 -2.05 -2.89
C HIS A 28 -24.18 -3.42 -2.44
N PHE A 29 -23.01 -3.50 -1.81
CA PHE A 29 -22.47 -4.77 -1.32
C PHE A 29 -23.35 -5.39 -0.24
N ARG A 30 -23.92 -4.57 0.65
CA ARG A 30 -24.88 -5.04 1.65
C ARG A 30 -26.16 -5.56 1.00
N SER A 31 -26.67 -4.89 -0.03
CA SER A 31 -27.85 -5.37 -0.77
C SER A 31 -27.61 -6.71 -1.46
N THR A 32 -26.38 -6.98 -1.92
CA THR A 32 -26.05 -8.21 -2.65
C THR A 32 -25.66 -9.37 -1.72
N PHE A 33 -24.88 -9.09 -0.67
CA PHE A 33 -24.25 -10.10 0.21
C PHE A 33 -24.80 -10.10 1.65
N GLY A 34 -25.77 -9.25 1.95
CA GLY A 34 -26.33 -9.11 3.30
C GLY A 34 -25.30 -8.61 4.32
N ASP A 35 -25.49 -9.02 5.58
CA ASP A 35 -24.63 -8.60 6.69
C ASP A 35 -23.20 -9.18 6.61
N GLN A 36 -23.00 -10.24 5.81
CA GLN A 36 -21.68 -10.83 5.54
C GLN A 36 -20.85 -10.04 4.52
N SER A 37 -21.40 -8.96 3.94
CA SER A 37 -20.68 -8.11 2.97
C SER A 37 -19.28 -7.67 3.44
N LYS A 38 -19.09 -7.44 4.75
CA LYS A 38 -17.79 -7.03 5.33
C LYS A 38 -16.75 -8.16 5.36
N GLU A 39 -17.19 -9.41 5.35
CA GLU A 39 -16.32 -10.60 5.26
C GLU A 39 -15.85 -10.81 3.82
N VAL A 40 -16.69 -10.41 2.85
CA VAL A 40 -16.40 -10.51 1.41
C VAL A 40 -15.49 -9.38 0.93
N ILE A 41 -15.77 -8.13 1.33
CA ILE A 41 -15.06 -6.96 0.81
C ILE A 41 -14.98 -5.80 1.81
N ASP A 42 -13.78 -5.22 1.95
CA ASP A 42 -13.57 -4.03 2.78
C ASP A 42 -13.65 -2.77 1.92
N VAL A 43 -14.65 -1.91 2.16
CA VAL A 43 -14.83 -0.66 1.42
C VAL A 43 -14.47 0.52 2.31
N ASN A 44 -13.52 1.36 1.90
CA ASN A 44 -13.17 2.55 2.66
C ASN A 44 -12.67 3.72 1.80
N SER A 45 -12.51 4.88 2.42
CA SER A 45 -11.80 6.00 1.79
C SER A 45 -10.29 5.76 1.80
N VAL A 46 -9.55 6.51 0.99
CA VAL A 46 -8.06 6.46 1.00
C VAL A 46 -7.53 6.71 2.42
N ASP A 47 -7.97 7.80 3.05
CA ASP A 47 -7.52 8.17 4.40
C ASP A 47 -7.95 7.13 5.45
N GLY A 48 -9.14 6.54 5.32
CA GLY A 48 -9.62 5.47 6.19
C GLY A 48 -8.94 4.11 5.96
N PHE A 49 -8.13 3.97 4.91
CA PHE A 49 -7.38 2.75 4.59
C PHE A 49 -5.87 2.88 4.89
N GLN A 50 -5.43 3.98 5.50
CA GLN A 50 -4.03 4.19 5.83
C GLN A 50 -3.52 3.10 6.80
N GLY A 51 -2.33 2.56 6.52
CA GLY A 51 -1.70 1.51 7.34
C GLY A 51 -2.31 0.12 7.24
N ARG A 52 -3.29 -0.08 6.34
CA ARG A 52 -3.94 -1.39 6.12
C ARG A 52 -3.64 -1.91 4.72
N GLU A 53 -3.47 -3.21 4.54
CA GLU A 53 -3.12 -3.82 3.24
C GLU A 53 -4.01 -5.02 2.93
N LYS A 54 -4.16 -5.33 1.64
CA LYS A 54 -5.02 -6.41 1.14
C LYS A 54 -4.36 -7.10 -0.05
N GLU A 55 -4.77 -8.34 -0.33
CA GLU A 55 -4.28 -9.06 -1.50
C GLU A 55 -4.68 -8.35 -2.80
N LEU A 56 -5.96 -7.97 -2.91
CA LEU A 56 -6.51 -7.27 -4.05
C LEU A 56 -7.09 -5.92 -3.61
N VAL A 57 -6.72 -4.84 -4.30
CA VAL A 57 -7.33 -3.52 -4.11
C VAL A 57 -7.96 -3.04 -5.40
N ILE A 58 -9.22 -2.65 -5.34
CA ILE A 58 -9.93 -1.95 -6.41
C ILE A 58 -9.95 -0.46 -6.06
N PHE A 59 -9.30 0.37 -6.86
CA PHE A 59 -9.32 1.82 -6.67
C PHE A 59 -10.33 2.48 -7.61
N SER A 60 -11.38 3.08 -7.05
CA SER A 60 -12.43 3.77 -7.80
C SER A 60 -12.18 5.28 -7.85
N CYS A 61 -11.83 5.78 -9.03
CA CYS A 61 -11.50 7.20 -9.26
C CYS A 61 -12.75 8.10 -9.39
N VAL A 62 -13.92 7.53 -9.69
CA VAL A 62 -15.25 8.18 -9.76
C VAL A 62 -15.42 9.23 -10.86
N ARG A 63 -14.54 10.23 -10.95
CA ARG A 63 -14.77 11.42 -11.79
C ARG A 63 -14.77 11.08 -13.28
N CYS A 64 -15.84 11.50 -13.93
CA CYS A 64 -16.01 11.48 -15.38
C CYS A 64 -16.85 12.72 -15.75
N ASN A 65 -16.20 13.78 -16.23
CA ASN A 65 -16.86 15.04 -16.58
C ASN A 65 -16.21 15.71 -17.79
N LYS A 66 -16.94 16.62 -18.44
CA LYS A 66 -16.51 17.29 -19.68
C LYS A 66 -15.37 18.28 -19.44
N GLU A 67 -15.35 18.87 -18.25
CA GLU A 67 -14.35 19.83 -17.79
C GLU A 67 -13.02 19.16 -17.42
N GLN A 68 -12.98 17.82 -17.45
CA GLN A 68 -11.84 16.97 -17.08
C GLN A 68 -11.25 17.31 -15.71
N ASN A 69 -12.09 17.80 -14.79
CA ASN A 69 -11.71 18.07 -13.41
C ASN A 69 -11.65 16.75 -12.63
N ILE A 70 -10.47 16.45 -12.10
CA ILE A 70 -10.19 15.22 -11.36
C ILE A 70 -10.42 15.34 -9.84
N GLY A 71 -10.55 16.55 -9.29
CA GLY A 71 -10.81 16.81 -7.87
C GLY A 71 -9.82 16.10 -6.93
N PHE A 72 -10.32 15.44 -5.88
CA PHE A 72 -9.50 14.72 -4.88
C PHE A 72 -8.56 13.64 -5.46
N VAL A 73 -8.78 13.23 -6.71
CA VAL A 73 -7.92 12.27 -7.40
C VAL A 73 -6.59 12.92 -7.86
N SER A 74 -6.49 14.26 -7.91
CA SER A 74 -5.24 14.97 -8.26
C SER A 74 -4.12 14.83 -7.22
N ASP A 75 -4.46 14.43 -5.99
CA ASP A 75 -3.49 14.28 -4.93
C ASP A 75 -2.65 13.02 -5.14
N PHE A 76 -1.42 13.21 -5.62
CA PHE A 76 -0.48 12.12 -5.88
C PHE A 76 -0.15 11.30 -4.62
N ARG A 77 -0.21 11.90 -3.42
CA ARG A 77 0.02 11.18 -2.16
C ARG A 77 -1.09 10.19 -1.91
N ARG A 78 -2.34 10.61 -2.11
CA ARG A 78 -3.52 9.73 -2.01
C ARG A 78 -3.53 8.64 -3.09
N MET A 79 -3.08 8.96 -4.30
CA MET A 79 -2.86 7.96 -5.35
C MET A 79 -1.83 6.90 -4.91
N ASN A 80 -0.67 7.33 -4.42
CA ASN A 80 0.38 6.41 -3.95
C ASN A 80 -0.09 5.55 -2.79
N VAL A 81 -0.78 6.13 -1.81
CA VAL A 81 -1.36 5.37 -0.69
C VAL A 81 -2.26 4.29 -1.26
N ALA A 82 -3.27 4.65 -2.06
CA ALA A 82 -4.24 3.70 -2.59
C ALA A 82 -3.62 2.56 -3.42
N ILE A 83 -2.66 2.88 -4.30
CA ILE A 83 -1.99 1.90 -5.16
C ILE A 83 -1.13 0.93 -4.34
N THR A 84 -0.40 1.44 -3.35
CA THR A 84 0.51 0.62 -2.52
C THR A 84 -0.19 -0.21 -1.44
N ARG A 85 -1.52 -0.12 -1.31
CA ARG A 85 -2.27 -0.98 -0.36
C ARG A 85 -2.45 -2.42 -0.86
N ALA A 86 -2.22 -2.66 -2.15
CA ALA A 86 -2.31 -3.99 -2.75
C ALA A 86 -1.00 -4.77 -2.58
N ARG A 87 -1.10 -5.99 -2.04
CA ARG A 87 0.02 -6.93 -1.94
C ARG A 87 0.23 -7.71 -3.24
N SER A 88 -0.86 -8.13 -3.89
CA SER A 88 -0.81 -8.98 -5.08
C SER A 88 -1.27 -8.25 -6.35
N ALA A 89 -2.40 -7.55 -6.30
CA ALA A 89 -2.93 -6.85 -7.48
C ALA A 89 -3.74 -5.59 -7.16
N VAL A 90 -3.64 -4.61 -8.05
CA VAL A 90 -4.45 -3.39 -8.01
C VAL A 90 -5.26 -3.24 -9.30
N LEU A 91 -6.56 -2.99 -9.17
CA LEU A 91 -7.46 -2.68 -10.27
C LEU A 91 -7.90 -1.22 -10.16
N VAL A 92 -7.44 -0.38 -11.07
CA VAL A 92 -7.82 1.03 -11.11
C VAL A 92 -8.99 1.21 -12.07
N ILE A 93 -10.12 1.71 -11.56
CA ILE A 93 -11.34 1.96 -12.35
C ILE A 93 -11.54 3.48 -12.44
N GLY A 94 -11.48 4.01 -13.66
CA GLY A 94 -11.68 5.44 -13.89
C GLY A 94 -11.85 5.82 -15.35
N SER A 95 -12.26 7.08 -15.57
CA SER A 95 -12.35 7.67 -16.89
C SER A 95 -10.99 8.16 -17.35
N VAL A 96 -10.39 7.49 -18.33
CA VAL A 96 -9.07 7.87 -18.89
C VAL A 96 -9.07 9.29 -19.44
N SER A 97 -10.15 9.70 -20.11
CA SER A 97 -10.26 11.05 -20.67
C SER A 97 -10.26 12.12 -19.58
N THR A 98 -10.74 11.81 -18.38
CA THR A 98 -10.70 12.72 -17.23
C THR A 98 -9.36 12.64 -16.49
N LEU A 99 -8.83 11.43 -16.27
CA LEU A 99 -7.59 11.21 -15.52
C LEU A 99 -6.33 11.75 -16.21
N LYS A 100 -6.27 11.71 -17.54
CA LYS A 100 -5.11 12.19 -18.32
C LYS A 100 -4.84 13.70 -18.24
N LYS A 101 -5.66 14.48 -17.54
CA LYS A 101 -5.33 15.88 -17.23
C LYS A 101 -4.22 16.02 -16.20
N ASP A 102 -3.98 15.01 -15.38
CA ASP A 102 -2.88 15.00 -14.43
C ASP A 102 -1.70 14.17 -14.93
N LYS A 103 -0.49 14.65 -14.65
CA LYS A 103 0.76 14.04 -15.12
C LYS A 103 0.99 12.65 -14.53
N HIS A 104 0.68 12.44 -13.26
CA HIS A 104 0.93 11.18 -12.58
C HIS A 104 -0.05 10.11 -13.06
N TRP A 105 -1.32 10.49 -13.22
CA TRP A 105 -2.32 9.61 -13.82
C TRP A 105 -2.04 9.29 -15.27
N THR A 106 -1.52 10.25 -16.04
CA THR A 106 -1.09 10.01 -17.43
C THR A 106 0.03 8.97 -17.46
N ASN A 107 1.06 9.12 -16.64
CA ASN A 107 2.15 8.15 -16.55
C ASN A 107 1.66 6.75 -16.16
N LEU A 108 0.73 6.66 -15.20
CA LEU A 108 0.14 5.38 -14.81
C LEU A 108 -0.63 4.72 -15.97
N VAL A 109 -1.43 5.50 -16.72
CA VAL A 109 -2.21 5.00 -17.85
C VAL A 109 -1.29 4.54 -18.99
N GLU A 110 -0.27 5.31 -19.34
CA GLU A 110 0.66 4.91 -20.40
C GLU A 110 1.47 3.67 -19.99
N SER A 111 1.98 3.61 -18.77
CA SER A 111 2.65 2.42 -18.22
C SER A 111 1.73 1.19 -18.23
N ALA A 112 0.42 1.35 -17.97
CA ALA A 112 -0.52 0.25 -18.05
C ALA A 112 -0.72 -0.24 -19.49
N LYS A 113 -0.75 0.66 -20.48
CA LYS A 113 -0.85 0.28 -21.90
C LYS A 113 0.40 -0.44 -22.39
N GLU A 114 1.58 0.07 -22.08
CA GLU A 114 2.86 -0.54 -22.45
C GLU A 114 2.98 -1.99 -21.93
N ARG A 115 2.42 -2.25 -20.75
CA ARG A 115 2.40 -3.58 -20.13
C ARG A 115 1.21 -4.45 -20.56
N ASN A 116 0.38 -4.01 -21.51
CA ASN A 116 -0.86 -4.67 -21.91
C ASN A 116 -1.82 -4.94 -20.72
N ARG A 117 -1.85 -4.01 -19.74
CA ARG A 117 -2.72 -4.02 -18.55
C ARG A 117 -3.76 -2.91 -18.58
N TYR A 118 -4.04 -2.38 -19.77
CA TYR A 118 -5.07 -1.39 -20.00
C TYR A 118 -6.26 -2.04 -20.70
N PHE A 119 -7.44 -1.98 -20.07
CA PHE A 119 -8.66 -2.59 -20.60
C PHE A 119 -9.74 -1.52 -20.77
N LYS A 120 -10.29 -1.42 -21.99
CA LYS A 120 -11.41 -0.54 -22.27
C LYS A 120 -12.71 -1.30 -22.04
N VAL A 121 -13.49 -0.88 -21.05
CA VAL A 121 -14.78 -1.49 -20.73
C VAL A 121 -15.88 -0.79 -21.55
N PRO A 122 -16.57 -1.47 -22.48
CA PRO A 122 -17.66 -0.88 -23.25
C PRO A 122 -18.90 -0.61 -22.40
N LYS A 123 -19.77 0.28 -22.88
CA LYS A 123 -21.12 0.45 -22.30
C LYS A 123 -21.99 -0.75 -22.70
N THR A 124 -22.91 -1.08 -21.77
CA THR A 124 -23.25 -2.43 -21.33
C THR A 124 -22.05 -3.13 -20.72
N PHE A 125 -21.74 -2.78 -19.47
CA PHE A 125 -20.56 -3.27 -18.76
C PHE A 125 -20.53 -4.80 -18.61
N THR A 126 -21.68 -5.47 -18.61
CA THR A 126 -21.77 -6.93 -18.57
C THR A 126 -21.11 -7.60 -19.77
N ALA A 127 -21.08 -6.94 -20.94
CA ALA A 127 -20.42 -7.45 -22.13
C ALA A 127 -18.89 -7.55 -21.97
N PHE A 128 -18.31 -6.89 -20.96
CA PHE A 128 -16.90 -7.01 -20.64
C PHE A 128 -16.56 -8.28 -19.84
N PHE A 129 -17.51 -8.87 -19.11
CA PHE A 129 -17.24 -10.04 -18.27
C PHE A 129 -17.43 -11.34 -19.05
N THR A 130 -16.67 -11.49 -20.14
CA THR A 130 -16.62 -12.68 -21.00
C THR A 130 -15.35 -13.50 -20.74
N GLU A 131 -15.39 -14.80 -21.03
CA GLU A 131 -14.23 -15.69 -20.92
C GLU A 131 -12.99 -15.13 -21.64
N ASP A 132 -13.17 -14.54 -22.83
CA ASP A 132 -12.08 -13.96 -23.58
C ASP A 132 -11.48 -12.72 -22.91
N SER A 133 -12.32 -11.90 -22.26
CA SER A 133 -11.83 -10.77 -21.45
C SER A 133 -11.04 -11.27 -20.25
N PHE A 134 -11.51 -12.31 -19.55
CA PHE A 134 -10.76 -12.91 -18.45
C PHE A 134 -9.43 -13.51 -18.90
N LYS A 135 -9.39 -14.18 -20.06
CA LYS A 135 -8.14 -14.67 -20.66
C LYS A 135 -7.16 -13.52 -20.94
N SER A 136 -7.65 -12.41 -21.52
CA SER A 136 -6.82 -11.24 -21.80
C SER A 136 -6.26 -10.56 -20.54
N MET A 137 -6.94 -10.73 -19.39
CA MET A 137 -6.51 -10.20 -18.10
C MET A 137 -5.52 -11.10 -17.36
N LYS A 138 -5.28 -12.34 -17.83
CA LYS A 138 -4.31 -13.23 -17.19
C LYS A 138 -2.92 -12.59 -17.19
N VAL A 139 -2.35 -12.48 -16.00
CA VAL A 139 -0.96 -12.09 -15.83
C VAL A 139 -0.14 -13.37 -15.87
N GLU A 140 0.52 -13.62 -16.99
CA GLU A 140 1.64 -14.54 -17.01
C GLU A 140 2.73 -13.92 -16.15
N ARG A 141 2.99 -14.52 -14.98
CA ARG A 141 4.18 -14.15 -14.22
C ARG A 141 5.37 -14.57 -15.09
N PRO A 142 6.26 -13.65 -15.47
CA PRO A 142 7.52 -14.10 -16.05
C PRO A 142 8.14 -15.03 -15.00
N VAL A 143 8.52 -16.23 -15.43
CA VAL A 143 9.39 -17.09 -14.62
C VAL A 143 10.56 -16.17 -14.29
N LEU A 144 10.81 -15.93 -12.99
CA LEU A 144 11.91 -15.11 -12.55
C LEU A 144 13.14 -15.66 -13.29
N ASP A 145 13.74 -14.86 -14.19
CA ASP A 145 14.87 -15.32 -14.99
C ASP A 145 15.84 -15.97 -14.00
N ALA A 146 16.24 -17.22 -14.24
CA ALA A 146 17.01 -18.00 -13.26
C ALA A 146 18.24 -17.21 -12.78
N LYS A 147 18.76 -16.32 -13.64
CA LYS A 147 19.83 -15.37 -13.34
C LYS A 147 19.45 -14.30 -12.32
N ILE A 148 18.23 -13.74 -12.40
CA ILE A 148 17.72 -12.76 -11.44
C ILE A 148 17.39 -13.45 -10.11
N SER A 149 16.84 -14.66 -10.14
CA SER A 149 16.58 -15.45 -8.93
C SER A 149 17.88 -15.75 -8.17
N GLN A 150 18.92 -16.19 -8.87
CA GLN A 150 20.26 -16.39 -8.30
C GLN A 150 20.90 -15.09 -7.79
N ALA A 151 20.74 -13.98 -8.52
CA ALA A 151 21.28 -12.69 -8.07
C ALA A 151 20.58 -12.19 -6.79
N VAL A 152 19.25 -12.34 -6.69
CA VAL A 152 18.48 -11.94 -5.50
C VAL A 152 18.80 -12.85 -4.31
N GLU A 153 18.95 -14.15 -4.52
CA GLU A 153 19.40 -15.08 -3.46
C GLU A 153 20.82 -14.75 -2.98
N ALA A 154 21.75 -14.48 -3.88
CA ALA A 154 23.11 -14.08 -3.54
C ALA A 154 23.14 -12.76 -2.73
N ILE A 155 22.30 -11.79 -3.09
CA ILE A 155 22.17 -10.53 -2.33
C ILE A 155 21.62 -10.80 -0.93
N ASN A 156 20.59 -11.63 -0.80
CA ASN A 156 20.00 -11.95 0.49
C ASN A 156 20.97 -12.71 1.41
N GLU A 157 21.82 -13.59 0.86
CA GLU A 157 22.87 -14.26 1.64
C GLU A 157 23.94 -13.28 2.15
N VAL A 158 24.30 -12.28 1.36
CA VAL A 158 25.27 -11.26 1.77
C VAL A 158 24.70 -10.37 2.88
N VAL A 159 23.42 -9.99 2.77
CA VAL A 159 22.72 -9.17 3.78
C VAL A 159 22.46 -9.95 5.08
N ALA A 160 22.36 -11.28 5.01
CA ALA A 160 22.13 -12.14 6.17
C ALA A 160 23.40 -12.47 6.98
N ARG A 161 24.60 -12.05 6.55
CA ARG A 161 25.81 -12.20 7.37
C ARG A 161 25.81 -11.14 8.47
N PRO A 162 25.76 -11.52 9.76
CA PRO A 162 26.04 -10.59 10.82
C PRO A 162 27.53 -10.24 10.75
N GLU A 163 27.88 -8.96 10.66
CA GLU A 163 29.23 -8.53 10.99
C GLU A 163 29.45 -8.85 12.47
N VAL A 164 30.20 -9.92 12.74
CA VAL A 164 30.76 -10.18 14.06
C VAL A 164 31.87 -9.15 14.23
N MET A 165 31.60 -8.09 15.00
CA MET A 165 32.67 -7.27 15.57
C MET A 165 33.39 -8.13 16.60
N ASP A 166 34.58 -8.62 16.26
CA ASP A 166 35.51 -9.22 17.22
C ASP A 166 35.93 -8.13 18.23
N ALA A 167 35.46 -8.28 19.47
CA ALA A 167 35.81 -7.43 20.59
C ALA A 167 36.98 -8.07 21.35
N ASP A 168 38.15 -8.17 20.72
CA ASP A 168 39.40 -8.57 21.38
C ASP A 168 40.58 -7.77 20.80
N ASP A 169 40.67 -6.50 21.18
CA ASP A 169 41.94 -5.76 21.19
C ASP A 169 41.95 -4.79 22.38
N ALA A 170 41.95 -5.36 23.59
CA ALA A 170 42.26 -4.63 24.81
C ALA A 170 43.79 -4.54 24.96
N GLY A 171 44.38 -3.62 24.21
CA GLY A 171 45.75 -3.16 24.42
C GLY A 171 45.87 -2.43 25.75
N ASP A 172 46.60 -3.05 26.66
CA ASP A 172 46.96 -2.56 27.99
C ASP A 172 47.84 -1.29 27.88
N HIS A 173 47.30 -0.10 28.19
CA HIS A 173 48.08 1.12 28.40
C HIS A 173 47.61 1.83 29.68
N GLN A 174 48.57 1.98 30.58
CA GLN A 174 48.49 2.52 31.93
C GLN A 174 48.79 4.04 31.93
N ALA A 175 48.32 4.72 32.98
CA ALA A 175 48.65 6.09 33.44
C ALA A 175 47.93 7.24 32.69
N ASP A 176 47.35 8.29 33.27
CA ASP A 176 47.25 8.87 34.61
C ASP A 176 45.86 9.57 34.70
N GLY A 177 45.13 9.58 35.80
CA GLY A 177 45.32 10.53 36.90
C GLY A 177 44.80 11.92 36.52
N ASP A 178 43.56 12.27 36.93
CA ASP A 178 43.21 13.61 37.42
C ASP A 178 41.77 13.63 38.00
N ASP A 179 41.71 14.05 39.27
CA ASP A 179 40.56 14.37 40.11
C ASP A 179 39.57 15.34 39.45
N TYR A 180 38.27 15.05 39.52
CA TYR A 180 37.25 16.09 39.72
C TYR A 180 36.18 15.60 40.68
N ASP A 181 36.06 16.35 41.77
CA ASP A 181 35.25 16.13 42.96
C ASP A 181 33.77 15.80 42.74
N ALA A 182 33.28 14.95 43.63
CA ALA A 182 31.87 14.81 43.97
C ALA A 182 31.44 15.95 44.89
N MET A 183 30.33 16.63 44.61
CA MET A 183 29.36 17.27 45.52
C MET A 183 28.18 17.76 44.66
N GLU A 184 26.90 17.75 45.00
CA GLU A 184 26.07 17.36 46.14
C GLU A 184 24.63 17.41 45.60
N ALA A 185 23.72 16.61 46.18
CA ALA A 185 22.30 16.69 45.90
C ALA A 185 21.70 17.82 46.74
N ASP A 186 21.02 18.79 46.10
CA ASP A 186 20.23 19.78 46.84
C ASP A 186 18.76 19.36 46.85
N ASP A 187 18.34 18.94 48.04
CA ASP A 187 16.98 18.60 48.45
C ASP A 187 16.47 19.78 49.28
N GLY A 188 15.56 20.58 48.72
CA GLY A 188 15.06 21.80 49.34
C GLY A 188 13.54 21.88 49.30
N GLY A 189 12.88 21.39 50.36
CA GLY A 189 11.45 21.56 50.60
C GLY A 189 11.13 22.63 51.66
N GLY A 190 9.94 23.23 51.52
CA GLY A 190 9.19 24.03 52.53
C GLY A 190 9.53 25.53 52.55
N GLY A 191 8.62 26.49 52.70
CA GLY A 191 7.19 26.51 53.01
C GLY A 191 6.70 27.97 53.16
N ASP A 192 5.38 28.13 53.30
CA ASP A 192 4.59 29.20 53.96
C ASP A 192 4.66 30.66 53.45
N ASP A 193 3.56 31.12 52.80
CA ASP A 193 2.55 32.08 53.32
C ASP A 193 1.48 32.41 52.26
#